data_AF-A0A510UH53-F1
#
_entry.id   AF-A0A510UH53-F1
#
_cell.length_a   1.000
_cell.length_b   1.000
_cell.length_c   1.000
_cell.angle_alpha   90.00
_cell.angle_beta   90.00
_cell.angle_gamma   90.00
#
_symmetry.space_group_name_H-M   'P 1'
#
loop_
_entity.id
_entity.type
_entity.pdbx_description
1 polymer ?
#
loop_
_entity_poly.entity_id
_entity_poly.type
_entity_poly.pdbx_seq_one_letter_code
_entity_poly.pdbx_strand_id
1 'polypeptide(L)'
;MAKFDYRIVEKRNAWAAEITRQVTSRRTVVSKRQLGFETEAEAVEWAEKELVEFAKNQAVRNERKSEQRSEREEMIARKKEKAAAQKAAYEAARDEEDEYDFDEE
;
A
#
# COMPACT_ATOMS: atom_id res chain seq x y z
N MET A 1 10.10 -11.69 -9.80
CA MET A 1 10.23 -12.18 -8.42
C MET A 1 8.86 -12.15 -7.76
N ALA A 2 8.38 -13.26 -7.20
CA ALA A 2 7.13 -13.26 -6.45
C ALA A 2 7.29 -12.49 -5.11
N LYS A 3 6.24 -11.80 -4.66
CA LYS A 3 6.26 -10.99 -3.40
C LYS A 3 6.43 -11.86 -2.16
N PHE A 4 5.91 -13.08 -2.23
CA PHE A 4 5.97 -14.10 -1.21
C PHE A 4 6.63 -15.35 -1.77
N ASP A 5 7.33 -16.06 -0.91
CA ASP A 5 8.01 -17.32 -1.19
C ASP A 5 7.97 -18.18 0.09
N TYR A 6 8.45 -19.42 0.06
CA TYR A 6 8.61 -20.23 1.26
C TYR A 6 10.03 -20.80 1.36
N ARG A 7 10.41 -21.16 2.59
CA ARG A 7 11.59 -21.99 2.83
C ARG A 7 11.24 -23.11 3.79
N ILE A 8 11.83 -24.27 3.53
CA ILE A 8 11.77 -25.42 4.42
C ILE A 8 13.10 -25.53 5.17
N VAL A 9 13.02 -25.80 6.47
CA VAL A 9 14.20 -25.91 7.34
C VAL A 9 14.06 -27.17 8.17
N GLU A 10 15.03 -28.07 8.04
CA GLU A 10 15.14 -29.24 8.91
C GLU A 10 15.58 -28.82 10.33
N LYS A 11 14.95 -29.40 11.34
CA LYS A 11 15.17 -29.09 12.76
C LYS A 11 15.24 -30.36 13.58
N ARG A 12 16.46 -30.78 13.95
CA ARG A 12 16.78 -31.94 14.82
C ARG A 12 16.10 -33.25 14.38
N ASN A 13 14.79 -33.40 14.54
CA ASN A 13 13.96 -34.55 14.16
C ASN A 13 12.61 -34.15 13.54
N ALA A 14 12.46 -32.90 13.07
CA ALA A 14 11.22 -32.39 12.51
C ALA A 14 11.50 -31.35 11.43
N TRP A 15 10.48 -31.05 10.65
CA TRP A 15 10.53 -30.05 9.59
C TRP A 15 9.81 -28.76 10.00
N ALA A 16 10.30 -27.65 9.46
CA ALA A 16 9.74 -26.33 9.64
C ALA A 16 9.48 -25.68 8.28
N ALA A 17 8.29 -25.11 8.11
CA ALA A 17 7.95 -24.33 6.94
C ALA A 17 7.83 -22.85 7.30
N GLU A 18 8.40 -21.98 6.47
CA GLU A 18 8.41 -20.54 6.70
C GLU A 18 8.00 -19.79 5.45
N ILE A 19 6.89 -19.05 5.53
CA ILE A 19 6.48 -18.12 4.50
C ILE A 19 7.32 -16.86 4.64
N THR A 20 8.02 -16.50 3.57
CA THR A 20 8.84 -15.31 3.48
C THR A 20 8.20 -14.25 2.58
N ARG A 21 8.48 -12.99 2.85
CA ARG A 21 7.98 -11.85 2.08
C ARG A 21 9.10 -10.89 1.76
N GLN A 22 9.20 -10.51 0.50
CA GLN A 22 10.08 -9.43 0.07
C GLN A 22 9.45 -8.07 0.46
N VAL A 23 10.02 -7.43 1.48
CA VAL A 23 9.54 -6.13 1.98
C VAL A 23 10.10 -5.00 1.13
N THR A 24 11.38 -5.11 0.78
CA THR A 24 12.11 -4.20 -0.13
C THR A 24 12.99 -5.03 -1.06
N SER A 25 13.54 -4.43 -2.11
CA SER A 25 14.45 -5.13 -3.04
C SER A 25 15.60 -5.85 -2.34
N ARG A 26 16.10 -5.33 -1.21
CA ARG A 26 17.24 -5.86 -0.45
C ARG A 26 16.85 -6.62 0.82
N ARG A 27 15.57 -6.72 1.17
CA ARG A 27 15.13 -7.26 2.47
C ARG A 27 13.94 -8.19 2.36
N THR A 28 14.14 -9.42 2.83
CA THR A 28 13.13 -10.47 2.96
C THR A 28 12.94 -10.81 4.44
N VAL A 29 11.69 -10.98 4.87
CA VAL A 29 11.33 -11.31 6.27
C VAL A 29 10.41 -12.51 6.31
N VAL A 30 10.45 -13.27 7.41
CA VAL A 30 9.50 -14.37 7.66
C VAL A 30 8.17 -13.77 8.12
N SER A 31 7.10 -14.08 7.41
CA SER A 31 5.73 -13.60 7.71
C SER A 31 4.92 -14.60 8.53
N LYS A 32 5.12 -15.90 8.31
CA LYS A 32 4.49 -16.98 9.06
C LYS A 32 5.44 -18.17 9.12
N ARG A 33 5.47 -18.88 10.24
CA ARG A 33 6.27 -20.09 10.43
C ARG A 33 5.38 -21.16 11.06
N GLN A 34 5.52 -22.39 10.59
CA GLN A 34 5.00 -23.58 11.26
C GLN A 34 6.12 -24.58 11.48
N LEU A 35 6.09 -25.23 12.65
CA LEU A 35 7.10 -26.16 13.14
C LEU A 35 6.46 -27.52 13.41
N GLY A 36 7.27 -28.57 13.44
CA GLY A 36 6.86 -29.87 13.95
C GLY A 36 6.23 -30.79 12.90
N PHE A 37 6.52 -30.58 11.62
CA PHE A 37 6.14 -31.52 10.57
C PHE A 37 6.99 -32.78 10.66
N GLU A 38 6.40 -33.94 10.41
CA GLU A 38 7.11 -35.22 10.44
C GLU A 38 7.95 -35.38 9.16
N THR A 39 7.43 -34.91 8.04
CA THR A 39 8.10 -34.98 6.74
C THR A 39 8.27 -33.63 6.07
N GLU A 40 9.25 -33.54 5.15
CA GLU A 40 9.43 -32.38 4.29
C GLU A 40 8.19 -32.14 3.41
N ALA A 41 7.56 -33.21 2.90
CA ALA A 41 6.40 -33.12 2.03
C ALA A 41 5.20 -32.44 2.71
N GLU A 42 4.91 -32.79 3.96
CA GLU A 42 3.86 -32.12 4.74
C GLU A 42 4.16 -30.64 4.96
N ALA A 43 5.43 -30.30 5.19
CA ALA A 43 5.87 -28.93 5.36
C ALA A 43 5.70 -28.13 4.05
N VAL A 44 6.01 -28.74 2.89
CA VAL A 44 5.84 -28.14 1.56
C VAL A 44 4.36 -27.94 1.23
N GLU A 45 3.50 -28.96 1.40
CA GLU A 45 2.07 -28.83 1.13
C GLU A 45 1.43 -27.71 1.97
N TRP A 46 1.81 -27.64 3.25
CA TRP A 46 1.37 -26.55 4.12
C TRP A 46 1.85 -25.20 3.59
N ALA A 47 3.11 -25.09 3.19
CA ALA A 47 3.69 -23.85 2.69
C ALA A 47 3.03 -23.37 1.40
N GLU A 48 2.75 -24.26 0.46
CA GLU A 48 2.10 -23.95 -0.82
C GLU A 48 0.66 -23.47 -0.62
N LYS A 49 -0.10 -24.16 0.23
CA LYS A 49 -1.46 -23.76 0.60
C LYS A 49 -1.48 -22.35 1.20
N GLU A 50 -0.57 -22.09 2.13
CA GLU A 50 -0.45 -20.77 2.75
C GLU A 50 0.02 -19.71 1.76
N LEU A 51 0.92 -20.03 0.82
CA LEU A 51 1.39 -19.07 -0.17
C LEU A 51 0.24 -18.57 -1.06
N VAL A 52 -0.69 -19.45 -1.44
CA VAL A 52 -1.93 -19.09 -2.16
C VAL A 52 -2.80 -18.14 -1.33
N GLU A 53 -2.99 -18.44 -0.04
CA GLU A 53 -3.73 -17.59 0.91
C GLU A 53 -3.10 -16.19 1.02
N PHE A 54 -1.77 -16.10 1.13
CA PHE A 54 -1.03 -14.84 1.21
C PHE A 54 -1.15 -14.02 -0.08
N ALA A 55 -1.08 -14.67 -1.25
CA ALA A 55 -1.23 -14.01 -2.54
C ALA A 55 -2.65 -13.40 -2.70
N LYS A 56 -3.69 -14.17 -2.36
CA LYS A 56 -5.09 -13.69 -2.39
C LYS A 56 -5.29 -12.49 -1.47
N ASN A 57 -4.85 -12.61 -0.22
CA ASN A 57 -4.96 -11.52 0.77
C ASN A 57 -4.17 -10.27 0.35
N GLN A 58 -3.04 -10.43 -0.34
CA GLN A 58 -2.28 -9.30 -0.87
C GLN A 58 -3.01 -8.61 -2.04
N ALA A 59 -3.65 -9.38 -2.93
CA ALA A 59 -4.44 -8.84 -4.04
C ALA A 59 -5.62 -7.99 -3.52
N VAL A 60 -6.43 -8.54 -2.61
CA VAL A 60 -7.56 -7.83 -1.98
C VAL A 60 -7.11 -6.54 -1.29
N ARG A 61 -5.99 -6.58 -0.55
CA ARG A 61 -5.45 -5.37 0.09
C ARG A 61 -4.94 -4.34 -0.92
N ASN A 62 -4.42 -4.77 -2.06
CA ASN A 62 -3.93 -3.87 -3.10
C ASN A 62 -5.09 -3.16 -3.80
N GLU A 63 -6.17 -3.89 -4.12
CA GLU A 63 -7.39 -3.36 -4.71
C GLU A 63 -8.01 -2.29 -3.81
N ARG A 64 -8.30 -2.63 -2.54
CA ARG A 64 -8.82 -1.68 -1.55
C ARG A 64 -7.94 -0.42 -1.40
N LYS A 65 -6.61 -0.59 -1.45
CA LYS A 65 -5.69 0.56 -1.38
C LYS A 65 -5.68 1.38 -2.67
N SER A 66 -6.01 0.77 -3.81
CA SER A 66 -6.11 1.48 -5.08
C SER A 66 -7.34 2.37 -5.09
N GLU A 67 -8.48 1.86 -4.66
CA GLU A 67 -9.73 2.62 -4.51
C GLU A 67 -9.56 3.81 -3.56
N GLN A 68 -8.95 3.59 -2.39
CA GLN A 68 -8.68 4.69 -1.46
C GLN A 68 -7.71 5.74 -2.02
N ARG A 69 -6.81 5.37 -2.95
CA ARG A 69 -5.92 6.33 -3.59
C ARG A 69 -6.69 7.18 -4.59
N SER A 70 -7.53 6.59 -5.44
CA SER A 70 -8.34 7.36 -6.39
C SER A 70 -9.27 8.33 -5.69
N GLU A 71 -9.99 7.89 -4.66
CA GLU A 71 -10.87 8.77 -3.86
C GLU A 71 -10.09 9.93 -3.22
N ARG A 72 -8.90 9.65 -2.70
CA ARG A 72 -8.04 10.67 -2.10
C ARG A 72 -7.52 11.64 -3.15
N GLU A 73 -7.14 11.17 -4.32
CA GLU A 73 -6.66 12.00 -5.44
C GLU A 73 -7.77 12.93 -5.93
N GLU A 74 -9.00 12.44 -6.10
CA GLU A 74 -10.18 13.24 -6.46
C GLU A 74 -10.46 14.32 -5.39
N MET A 75 -10.42 13.95 -4.12
CA MET A 75 -10.63 14.90 -3.02
C MET A 75 -9.55 15.98 -2.96
N ILE A 76 -8.29 15.61 -3.25
CA ILE A 76 -7.18 16.57 -3.34
C ILE A 76 -7.39 17.50 -4.54
N ALA A 77 -7.77 16.97 -5.71
CA ALA A 77 -8.05 17.76 -6.91
C ALA A 77 -9.18 18.77 -6.66
N ARG A 78 -10.30 18.33 -6.10
CA ARG A 78 -11.44 19.21 -5.76
C ARG A 78 -11.05 20.31 -4.76
N LYS A 79 -10.24 19.97 -3.74
CA LYS A 79 -9.74 20.97 -2.79
C LYS A 79 -8.83 21.99 -3.48
N LYS A 80 -7.99 21.53 -4.40
CA LYS A 80 -7.09 22.40 -5.17
C LYS A 80 -7.86 23.33 -6.10
N GLU A 81 -8.90 22.85 -6.79
CA GLU A 81 -9.78 23.69 -7.62
C GLU A 81 -10.52 24.73 -6.79
N LYS A 82 -11.10 24.34 -5.65
CA LYS A 82 -11.76 25.29 -4.74
C LYS A 82 -10.78 26.34 -4.21
N ALA A 83 -9.58 25.93 -3.81
CA ALA A 83 -8.55 26.86 -3.35
C ALA A 83 -8.10 27.81 -4.47
N ALA A 84 -7.98 27.32 -5.72
CA ALA A 84 -7.67 28.16 -6.87
C ALA A 84 -8.79 29.16 -7.18
N ALA A 85 -10.05 28.73 -7.14
CA ALA A 85 -11.21 29.60 -7.32
C ALA A 85 -11.32 30.66 -6.21
N GLN A 86 -11.09 30.27 -4.96
CA GLN A 86 -11.06 31.21 -3.83
C GLN A 86 -9.92 32.22 -3.96
N LYS A 87 -8.72 31.76 -4.37
CA LYS A 87 -7.58 32.64 -4.61
C LYS A 87 -7.86 33.62 -5.75
N ALA A 88 -8.43 33.16 -6.86
CA ALA A 88 -8.81 34.01 -7.98
C ALA A 88 -9.90 35.03 -7.59
N ALA A 89 -10.89 34.63 -6.78
CA ALA A 89 -11.91 35.56 -6.28
C ALA A 89 -11.32 36.61 -5.33
N TYR A 90 -10.38 36.22 -4.47
CA TYR A 90 -9.67 37.15 -3.59
C TYR A 90 -8.77 38.12 -4.40
N GLU A 91 -8.07 37.61 -5.42
CA GLU A 91 -7.26 38.44 -6.32
C GLU A 91 -8.13 39.43 -7.11
N ALA A 92 -9.28 38.98 -7.65
CA ALA A 92 -10.21 39.86 -8.34
C ALA A 92 -10.82 40.94 -7.42
N ALA A 93 -11.21 40.58 -6.19
CA ALA A 93 -11.72 41.53 -5.21
C ALA A 93 -10.65 42.55 -4.77
N ARG A 94 -9.39 42.12 -4.70
CA ARG A 94 -8.26 43.01 -4.42
C ARG A 94 -7.99 43.97 -5.57
N ASP A 95 -7.99 43.49 -6.81
CA ASP A 95 -7.80 44.34 -7.99
C ASP A 95 -8.94 45.38 -8.10
N GLU A 96 -10.18 45.01 -7.74
CA GLU A 96 -11.33 45.93 -7.70
C GLU A 96 -11.22 46.97 -6.56
N GLU A 97 -10.68 46.60 -5.38
CA GLU A 97 -10.34 47.56 -4.31
C GLU A 97 -9.18 48.50 -4.70
N ASP A 98 -8.10 47.98 -5.30
CA ASP A 98 -6.96 48.79 -5.76
C ASP A 98 -7.35 49.74 -6.93
N GLU A 99 -8.35 49.39 -7.75
CA GLU A 99 -8.89 50.25 -8.82
C GLU A 99 -9.75 51.41 -8.28
N TYR A 100 -10.45 51.23 -7.15
CA TYR A 100 -11.22 52.29 -6.50
C TYR A 100 -10.36 53.30 -5.74
N ASP A 101 -9.20 52.89 -5.21
CA ASP A 101 -8.30 53.75 -4.41
C ASP A 101 -7.42 54.69 -5.28
N PHE A 102 -7.35 54.47 -6.60
CA PHE A 102 -6.57 55.30 -7.54
C PHE A 102 -7.34 56.51 -8.11
N ASP A 103 -8.68 56.51 -8.04
CA ASP A 103 -9.54 57.55 -8.65
C ASP A 103 -9.99 58.64 -7.65
N GLU A 104 -9.54 58.59 -6.37
CA GLU A 104 -9.94 59.52 -5.30
C GLU A 104 -8.90 60.62 -4.93
N GLU A 105 -7.86 60.87 -5.74
CA GLU A 105 -6.82 61.93 -5.52
C GLU A 105 -6.84 63.10 -6.53
#